data_AF-A0A7C7YY83-F1
#
_entry.id   AF-A0A7C7YY83-F1
#
_cell.length_a   1.000
_cell.length_b   1.000
_cell.length_c   1.000
_cell.angle_alpha   90.00
_cell.angle_beta   90.00
_cell.angle_gamma   90.00
#
_symmetry.space_group_name_H-M   'P 1'
#
loop_
_entity.id
_entity.type
_entity.pdbx_description
1 polymer ?
#
loop_
_entity_poly.entity_id
_entity_poly.type
_entity_poly.pdbx_seq_one_letter_code
_entity_poly.pdbx_strand_id
1 'polypeptide(L)'
;MRTNRRLFVDVFSRLTHVVTIACVLCGGVSASDSQVLVSEKTNFRVTELASDLEHPWALAFLPNGAMLITERPGRLRYFYKGERSPRFVKG
;
A
#
# COMPACT_ATOMS: atom_id res chain seq x y z
N MET A 1 -5.73 -10.44 59.74
CA MET A 1 -6.34 -9.98 58.47
C MET A 1 -5.51 -8.84 57.85
N ARG A 2 -4.43 -9.15 57.12
CA ARG A 2 -3.61 -8.16 56.37
C ARG A 2 -2.93 -8.85 55.18
N THR A 3 -3.67 -9.27 54.16
CA THR A 3 -3.06 -9.94 52.98
C THR A 3 -3.61 -9.51 51.61
N ASN A 4 -4.78 -8.86 51.53
CA ASN A 4 -5.47 -8.67 50.24
C ASN A 4 -5.15 -7.36 49.48
N ARG A 5 -4.41 -6.42 50.06
CA ARG A 5 -4.08 -5.14 49.37
C ARG A 5 -2.99 -5.26 48.30
N ARG A 6 -2.13 -6.27 48.38
CA ARG A 6 -1.02 -6.45 47.42
C ARG A 6 -1.49 -7.17 46.15
N LEU A 7 -2.32 -8.21 46.31
CA LEU A 7 -2.89 -8.98 45.20
C LEU A 7 -3.75 -8.13 44.25
N PHE A 8 -4.52 -7.17 44.77
CA PHE A 8 -5.34 -6.30 43.93
C PHE A 8 -4.50 -5.34 43.07
N VAL A 9 -3.40 -4.80 43.62
CA VAL A 9 -2.49 -3.89 42.91
C VAL A 9 -1.66 -4.63 41.87
N ASP A 10 -1.23 -5.86 42.17
CA ASP A 10 -0.47 -6.70 41.24
C ASP A 10 -1.32 -7.14 40.03
N VAL A 11 -2.60 -7.44 40.24
CA VAL A 11 -3.54 -7.77 39.15
C VAL A 11 -3.77 -6.55 38.26
N PHE A 12 -4.00 -5.37 38.83
CA PHE A 12 -4.16 -4.13 38.06
C PHE A 12 -2.87 -3.73 37.30
N SER A 13 -1.69 -3.94 37.89
CA SER A 13 -0.39 -3.65 37.25
C SER A 13 -0.01 -4.67 36.17
N ARG A 14 -0.45 -5.92 36.28
CA ARG A 14 -0.24 -6.93 35.23
C ARG A 14 -1.22 -6.75 34.06
N LEU A 15 -2.43 -6.26 34.34
CA LEU A 15 -3.44 -5.97 33.32
C LEU A 15 -3.02 -4.78 32.43
N THR A 16 -2.42 -3.74 33.02
CA THR A 16 -1.85 -2.62 32.24
C THR A 16 -0.70 -3.07 31.33
N HIS A 17 0.16 -3.97 31.78
CA HIS A 17 1.25 -4.50 30.94
C HIS A 17 0.75 -5.36 29.77
N VAL A 18 -0.29 -6.18 29.97
CA VAL A 18 -0.88 -6.99 28.88
C VAL A 18 -1.53 -6.11 27.82
N VAL A 19 -2.26 -5.07 28.22
CA VAL A 19 -2.88 -4.11 27.28
C VAL A 19 -1.83 -3.34 26.47
N THR A 20 -0.70 -2.98 27.09
CA THR A 20 0.39 -2.26 26.40
C THR A 20 1.11 -3.15 25.38
N ILE A 21 1.35 -4.43 25.71
CA ILE A 21 2.02 -5.39 24.79
C ILE A 21 1.12 -5.70 23.57
N ALA A 22 -0.20 -5.83 23.77
CA ALA A 22 -1.14 -6.11 22.69
C ALA A 22 -1.22 -4.96 21.65
N CYS A 23 -1.10 -3.70 22.10
CA CYS A 23 -1.12 -2.53 21.21
C CYS A 23 0.15 -2.44 20.34
N VAL A 24 1.30 -2.88 20.88
CA VAL A 24 2.59 -2.92 20.14
C VAL A 24 2.58 -4.02 19.06
N LEU A 25 1.90 -5.15 19.30
CA LEU A 25 1.80 -6.23 18.30
C LEU A 25 0.82 -5.93 17.15
N CYS A 26 -0.06 -4.95 17.31
CA CYS A 26 -1.01 -4.51 16.27
C CYS A 26 -0.64 -3.16 15.62
N GLY A 27 0.56 -2.62 15.93
CA GLY A 27 0.97 -1.28 15.54
C GLY A 27 1.27 -1.13 14.05
N GLY A 28 0.24 -0.74 13.28
CA GLY A 28 0.37 0.16 12.14
C GLY A 28 0.39 -0.47 10.76
N VAL A 29 -0.78 -0.82 10.20
CA VAL A 29 -0.96 -0.75 8.75
C VAL A 29 -0.99 0.74 8.39
N SER A 30 0.10 1.25 7.86
CA SER A 30 0.10 2.57 7.22
C SER A 30 -0.80 2.50 5.99
N ALA A 31 -1.88 3.27 6.00
CA ALA A 31 -2.64 3.55 4.78
C ALA A 31 -1.72 4.26 3.80
N SER A 32 -1.61 3.75 2.58
CA SER A 32 -0.83 4.40 1.51
C SER A 32 -1.45 5.76 1.20
N ASP A 33 -0.82 6.83 1.69
CA ASP A 33 -1.28 8.20 1.53
C ASP A 33 -1.07 8.65 0.08
N SER A 34 -2.14 8.68 -0.70
CA SER A 34 -2.11 9.29 -2.03
C SER A 34 -2.15 10.81 -1.85
N GLN A 35 -0.97 11.41 -1.81
CA GLN A 35 -0.82 12.84 -1.56
C GLN A 35 -1.48 13.68 -2.66
N VAL A 36 -2.21 14.70 -2.24
CA VAL A 36 -2.70 15.75 -3.15
C VAL A 36 -1.51 16.67 -3.44
N LEU A 37 -1.02 16.61 -4.67
CA LEU A 37 0.04 17.48 -5.15
C LEU A 37 -0.57 18.81 -5.59
N VAL A 38 -0.03 19.89 -5.05
CA VAL A 38 -0.41 21.26 -5.40
C VAL A 38 0.51 21.73 -6.52
N SER A 39 -0.07 22.11 -7.66
CA SER A 39 0.63 22.79 -8.74
C SER A 39 0.13 24.22 -8.87
N GLU A 40 0.91 25.08 -9.51
CA GLU A 40 0.58 26.50 -9.75
C GLU A 40 -0.85 26.72 -10.30
N LYS A 41 -1.34 25.82 -11.16
CA LYS A 41 -2.66 25.93 -11.80
C LYS A 41 -3.76 25.08 -11.17
N THR A 42 -3.42 23.91 -10.61
CA THR A 42 -4.44 22.98 -10.11
C THR A 42 -3.85 21.95 -9.17
N ASN A 43 -4.71 21.33 -8.37
CA ASN A 43 -4.35 20.24 -7.47
C ASN A 43 -4.67 18.91 -8.15
N PHE A 44 -3.77 17.94 -8.04
CA PHE A 44 -3.99 16.59 -8.57
C PHE A 44 -3.53 15.52 -7.60
N ARG A 45 -4.16 14.34 -7.68
CA ARG A 45 -3.77 13.15 -6.93
C ARG A 45 -3.00 12.23 -7.87
N VAL A 46 -1.83 11.79 -7.46
CA VAL A 46 -1.07 10.77 -8.18
C VAL A 46 -1.39 9.41 -7.57
N THR A 47 -1.71 8.45 -8.42
CA THR A 47 -1.89 7.04 -8.02
C THR A 47 -0.99 6.20 -8.91
N GLU A 48 -0.21 5.33 -8.28
CA GLU A 48 0.59 4.36 -9.02
C GLU A 48 -0.33 3.34 -9.67
N LEU A 49 -0.22 3.21 -11.00
CA LEU A 49 -0.99 2.22 -11.75
C LEU A 49 -0.20 0.93 -11.91
N ALA A 50 1.10 0.98 -12.14
CA ALA A 50 1.94 -0.20 -12.33
C ALA A 50 3.36 0.06 -11.81
N SER A 51 3.89 -0.92 -11.08
CA SER A 51 5.27 -0.97 -10.60
C SER A 51 6.13 -1.91 -11.47
N ASP A 52 7.43 -1.95 -11.18
CA ASP A 52 8.38 -2.95 -11.73
C ASP A 52 8.46 -2.99 -13.26
N LEU A 53 8.34 -1.82 -13.87
CA LEU A 53 8.53 -1.61 -15.31
C LEU A 53 9.99 -1.26 -15.60
N GLU A 54 10.54 -1.84 -16.68
CA GLU A 54 11.93 -1.58 -17.07
C GLU A 54 11.98 -0.50 -18.14
N HIS A 55 12.20 0.75 -17.72
CA HIS A 55 12.24 1.92 -18.60
C HIS A 55 10.99 2.02 -19.51
N PRO A 56 9.79 2.29 -18.93
CA PRO A 56 8.59 2.51 -19.72
C PRO A 56 8.77 3.72 -20.65
N TRP A 57 8.42 3.56 -21.92
CA TRP A 57 8.69 4.54 -22.97
C TRP A 57 7.42 5.25 -23.45
N ALA A 58 6.37 4.47 -23.77
CA ALA A 58 5.08 5.00 -24.18
C ALA A 58 3.94 4.13 -23.64
N LEU A 59 2.74 4.71 -23.62
CA LEU A 59 1.51 4.03 -23.23
C LEU A 59 0.36 4.39 -24.17
N ALA A 60 -0.57 3.46 -24.36
CA ALA A 60 -1.79 3.67 -25.13
C ALA A 60 -2.99 3.06 -24.39
N PHE A 61 -4.07 3.82 -24.26
CA PHE A 61 -5.35 3.34 -23.72
C PHE A 61 -6.13 2.59 -24.79
N LEU A 62 -6.80 1.51 -24.37
CA LEU A 62 -7.62 0.68 -25.23
C LEU A 62 -9.10 0.96 -24.95
N PRO A 63 -10.01 0.75 -25.92
CA PRO A 63 -11.45 1.02 -25.74
C PRO A 63 -12.11 0.24 -24.60
N ASN A 64 -11.54 -0.90 -24.20
CA ASN A 64 -12.03 -1.70 -23.09
C ASN A 64 -11.53 -1.22 -21.71
N GLY A 65 -10.76 -0.13 -21.65
CA GLY A 65 -10.16 0.39 -20.42
C GLY A 65 -8.83 -0.25 -20.03
N ALA A 66 -8.26 -1.09 -20.90
CA ALA A 66 -6.90 -1.58 -20.73
C ALA A 66 -5.85 -0.55 -21.18
N MET A 67 -4.59 -0.82 -20.87
CA MET A 67 -3.45 -0.07 -21.38
C MET A 67 -2.38 -1.00 -21.95
N LEU A 68 -1.75 -0.56 -23.03
CA LEU A 68 -0.50 -1.11 -23.53
C LEU A 68 0.65 -0.21 -23.09
N ILE A 69 1.74 -0.80 -22.62
CA ILE A 69 2.95 -0.07 -22.20
C ILE A 69 4.15 -0.67 -22.93
N THR A 70 4.90 0.17 -23.64
CA THR A 70 6.16 -0.23 -24.28
C THR A 70 7.33 0.01 -23.33
N GLU A 71 8.25 -0.93 -23.25
CA GLU A 71 9.47 -0.86 -22.44
C GLU A 71 10.72 -0.85 -23.34
N ARG A 72 11.74 -0.08 -22.95
CA ARG A 72 13.00 0.07 -23.71
C ARG A 72 13.67 -1.26 -24.11
N PRO A 73 13.64 -2.34 -23.33
CA PRO A 73 14.17 -3.66 -23.72
C PRO A 73 13.40 -4.35 -24.86
N GLY A 74 12.41 -3.68 -25.48
CA GLY A 74 11.64 -4.22 -26.60
C GLY A 74 10.47 -5.10 -26.17
N ARG A 75 9.83 -4.78 -25.03
CA ARG A 75 8.70 -5.54 -24.50
C ARG A 75 7.42 -4.72 -24.52
N LEU A 76 6.30 -5.40 -24.78
CA LEU A 76 4.97 -4.84 -24.75
C LEU A 76 4.16 -5.46 -23.60
N ARG A 77 3.77 -4.62 -22.64
CA ARG A 77 3.02 -4.99 -21.43
C ARG A 77 1.54 -4.70 -21.66
N TYR A 78 0.67 -5.63 -21.28
CA TYR A 78 -0.78 -5.41 -21.21
C TYR A 78 -1.20 -5.23 -19.76
N PHE A 79 -1.98 -4.20 -19.49
CA PHE A 79 -2.43 -3.81 -18.17
C PHE A 79 -3.95 -3.61 -18.15
N TYR A 80 -4.66 -4.23 -17.21
CA TYR A 80 -6.11 -4.13 -17.11
C TYR A 80 -6.56 -4.21 -15.65
N LYS A 81 -7.42 -3.28 -15.21
CA LYS A 81 -8.00 -3.25 -13.86
C LYS A 81 -6.99 -3.36 -12.69
N GLY A 82 -5.82 -2.74 -12.82
CA GLY A 82 -4.80 -2.82 -11.77
C GLY A 82 -3.86 -4.03 -11.92
N GLU A 83 -4.14 -4.93 -12.86
CA GLU A 83 -3.39 -6.15 -13.05
C GLU A 83 -2.55 -6.09 -14.33
N ARG A 84 -1.29 -6.49 -14.19
CA ARG A 84 -0.37 -6.68 -15.31
C ARG A 84 -0.47 -8.13 -15.80
N SER A 85 -0.64 -8.31 -17.11
CA SER A 85 -0.51 -9.65 -17.71
C SER A 85 0.92 -10.20 -17.50
N PRO A 86 1.09 -11.44 -17.03
CA PRO A 86 2.41 -12.04 -16.82
C PRO A 86 3.13 -12.28 -18.16
N ARG A 87 2.39 -12.48 -19.26
CA ARG A 87 2.96 -12.64 -20.59
C ARG A 87 3.08 -11.31 -21.30
N PHE A 88 4.20 -11.11 -21.99
CA PHE A 88 4.34 -10.03 -22.96
C PHE A 88 3.39 -10.28 -24.13
N VAL A 89 2.83 -9.20 -24.66
CA VAL A 89 2.04 -9.25 -25.88
C VAL A 89 3.01 -9.56 -27.03
N LYS A 90 2.75 -10.65 -27.75
CA LYS A 90 3.48 -10.99 -28.97
C LYS A 90 2.81 -10.29 -30.15
N GLY A 91 3.63 -9.76 -31.06
CA GLY A 91 3.19 -9.30 -32.38
C GLY A 91 3.03 -10.44 -33.36
#